data_AF-A0A847CJE8-F1
#
_entry.id   AF-A0A847CJE8-F1
#
_cell.length_a   1.000
_cell.length_b   1.000
_cell.length_c   1.000
_cell.angle_alpha   90.00
_cell.angle_beta   90.00
_cell.angle_gamma   90.00
#
_symmetry.space_group_name_H-M   'P 1'
#
loop_
_entity.id
_entity.type
_entity.pdbx_description
1 polymer ?
#
loop_
_entity_poly.entity_id
_entity_poly.type
_entity_poly.pdbx_seq_one_letter_code
_entity_poly.pdbx_strand_id
1 'polypeptide(L)'
;MIFKEFKNLFNNKTKNSKNEIKNVVELKTGKTITKSKHLKKEEILNEEIVCYFENSVLTNVFPENAPKYNSTVFIADGYKYNLLEANSVKSIPVPVFPHNGMVSVTMNEDYILRMAAVNIRKYNKDLSIQIMKKATELMLSSNISWSYNDYLRLVKWLYEDGLIEEAEKAEDYFKQNIILGNYFNNKMNNYTLEKTIDNARKLGTNILISSQDRSCSKEDAYIRNRLFSIDGKHPTLKKVPKLENHSTISFYPFFLGFSIMEDMNFNKVKDPIKYSNRPIVDDRTDKEKENYLKRISKINNEEMEWLIHKQFYYLKYKFPDICPRSRNALKTLYTRNDEEYLKLISILPSNYQVII
;
A
#
# COMPACT_ATOMS: atom_id res chain seq x y z
N MET A 1 13.38 -12.51 -3.35
CA MET A 1 12.71 -13.55 -2.53
C MET A 1 11.21 -13.31 -2.48
N ILE A 2 10.79 -12.12 -2.02
CA ILE A 2 9.41 -11.61 -1.95
C ILE A 2 8.56 -11.93 -3.21
N PHE A 3 8.99 -11.55 -4.42
CA PHE A 3 8.23 -11.81 -5.66
C PHE A 3 7.88 -13.29 -5.92
N LYS A 4 8.83 -14.21 -5.70
CA LYS A 4 8.60 -15.64 -5.95
C LYS A 4 7.53 -16.20 -5.01
N GLU A 5 7.50 -15.72 -3.77
CA GLU A 5 6.50 -16.13 -2.77
C GLU A 5 5.11 -15.62 -3.14
N PHE A 6 4.97 -14.36 -3.57
CA PHE A 6 3.68 -13.82 -4.01
C PHE A 6 3.10 -14.59 -5.20
N LYS A 7 3.93 -14.85 -6.23
CA LYS A 7 3.51 -15.61 -7.41
C LYS A 7 3.02 -17.02 -7.05
N ASN A 8 3.61 -17.63 -6.03
CA ASN A 8 3.22 -18.96 -5.58
C ASN A 8 1.88 -18.98 -4.81
N LEU A 9 1.43 -17.85 -4.25
CA LEU A 9 0.14 -17.77 -3.54
C LEU A 9 -1.06 -18.15 -4.43
N PHE A 10 -0.98 -17.83 -5.72
CA PHE A 10 -2.09 -18.02 -6.67
C PHE A 10 -1.90 -19.23 -7.61
N ASN A 11 -0.82 -20.00 -7.45
CA ASN A 11 -0.45 -21.10 -8.35
C ASN A 11 -0.85 -22.50 -7.85
N ASN A 12 -1.95 -22.63 -7.09
CA ASN A 12 -2.47 -23.94 -6.70
C ASN A 12 -3.46 -24.52 -7.74
N LYS A 13 -2.96 -25.49 -8.51
CA LYS A 13 -3.62 -26.54 -9.31
C LYS A 13 -4.98 -26.21 -9.97
N THR A 14 -4.93 -25.72 -11.20
CA THR A 14 -5.91 -26.10 -12.23
C THR A 14 -5.37 -27.32 -12.99
N LYS A 15 -6.09 -28.44 -12.94
CA LYS A 15 -5.82 -29.64 -13.75
C LYS A 15 -5.98 -29.30 -15.24
N ASN A 16 -4.95 -29.66 -16.01
CA ASN A 16 -4.92 -29.97 -17.45
C ASN A 16 -5.76 -29.11 -18.43
N SER A 17 -5.07 -28.37 -19.29
CA SER A 17 -4.95 -28.79 -20.69
C SER A 17 -3.68 -28.21 -21.30
N LYS A 18 -2.81 -29.09 -21.81
CA LYS A 18 -1.72 -28.72 -22.70
C LYS A 18 -2.35 -28.32 -24.03
N ASN A 19 -2.00 -27.14 -24.54
CA ASN A 19 -1.82 -26.91 -25.96
C ASN A 19 -0.90 -25.70 -26.11
N GLU A 20 0.37 -26.00 -26.38
CA GLU A 20 1.32 -25.03 -26.89
C GLU A 20 0.89 -24.66 -28.31
N ILE A 21 0.64 -23.38 -28.57
CA ILE A 21 0.64 -22.86 -29.94
C ILE A 21 1.53 -21.62 -29.94
N LYS A 22 2.71 -21.77 -30.52
CA LYS A 22 3.58 -20.67 -30.94
C LYS A 22 2.92 -19.99 -32.12
N ASN A 23 2.56 -18.72 -32.01
CA ASN A 23 2.27 -17.88 -33.18
C ASN A 23 3.02 -16.55 -33.02
N VAL A 24 4.11 -16.42 -33.76
CA VAL A 24 4.76 -15.14 -34.07
C VAL A 24 4.09 -14.64 -35.34
N VAL A 25 3.44 -13.48 -35.29
CA VAL A 25 2.88 -12.82 -36.47
C VAL A 25 3.55 -11.46 -36.62
N GLU A 26 4.34 -11.32 -37.69
CA GLU A 26 4.87 -10.04 -38.15
C GLU A 26 3.73 -9.14 -38.63
N LEU A 27 3.71 -7.89 -38.17
CA LEU A 27 2.72 -6.89 -38.58
C LEU A 27 3.20 -6.17 -39.85
N LYS A 28 2.43 -6.32 -40.94
CA LYS A 28 2.49 -5.43 -42.10
C LYS A 28 1.73 -4.14 -41.78
N THR A 29 2.42 -3.01 -41.96
CA THR A 29 1.92 -1.66 -41.72
C THR A 29 0.97 -1.17 -42.80
N GLY A 30 0.01 -0.33 -42.40
CA GLY A 30 -0.57 0.70 -43.26
C GLY A 30 -2.09 0.82 -43.24
N LYS A 31 -2.62 1.88 -42.61
CA LYS A 31 -3.43 2.92 -43.27
C LYS A 31 -3.86 4.03 -42.30
N THR A 32 -3.73 5.25 -42.79
CA THR A 32 -4.07 6.55 -42.17
C THR A 32 -5.55 6.85 -42.31
N ILE A 33 -6.26 7.27 -41.24
CA ILE A 33 -7.53 8.03 -41.35
C ILE A 33 -7.65 9.09 -40.22
N THR A 34 -8.11 10.27 -40.62
CA THR A 34 -8.28 11.56 -39.93
C THR A 34 -9.50 11.71 -39.01
N LYS A 35 -9.28 12.45 -37.89
CA LYS A 35 -10.14 13.32 -37.05
C LYS A 35 -11.61 12.93 -36.70
N SER A 36 -11.80 12.79 -35.37
CA SER A 36 -12.84 13.38 -34.49
C SER A 36 -14.31 13.03 -34.72
N LYS A 37 -14.84 12.18 -33.82
CA LYS A 37 -16.23 12.22 -33.32
C LYS A 37 -16.31 11.53 -31.95
N HIS A 38 -17.09 12.09 -31.03
CA HIS A 38 -17.42 11.46 -29.75
C HIS A 38 -18.13 10.12 -29.99
N LEU A 39 -17.44 9.00 -29.73
CA LEU A 39 -17.95 7.64 -29.89
C LEU A 39 -18.70 7.17 -28.64
N LYS A 40 -19.77 6.38 -28.83
CA LYS A 40 -20.64 5.88 -27.76
C LYS A 40 -19.95 4.74 -26.99
N LYS A 41 -20.35 4.55 -25.73
CA LYS A 41 -19.73 3.67 -24.71
C LYS A 41 -19.60 2.19 -25.10
N GLU A 42 -20.32 1.74 -26.13
CA GLU A 42 -20.32 0.36 -26.63
C GLU A 42 -19.33 0.13 -27.79
N GLU A 43 -18.78 1.17 -28.41
CA GLU A 43 -17.81 1.08 -29.52
C GLU A 43 -16.34 0.96 -29.06
N ILE A 44 -16.06 1.04 -27.76
CA ILE A 44 -14.69 1.02 -27.20
C ILE A 44 -14.03 -0.38 -27.30
N LEU A 45 -14.79 -1.42 -27.68
CA LEU A 45 -14.27 -2.79 -27.82
C LEU A 45 -13.55 -3.06 -29.15
N ASN A 46 -13.54 -2.12 -30.10
CA ASN A 46 -13.03 -2.38 -31.46
C ASN A 46 -11.74 -1.66 -31.83
N GLU A 47 -11.20 -0.76 -31.00
CA GLU A 47 -9.91 -0.11 -31.28
C GLU A 47 -8.82 -0.64 -30.34
N GLU A 48 -7.81 -1.27 -30.93
CA GLU A 48 -6.63 -1.74 -30.21
C GLU A 48 -5.86 -0.53 -29.66
N ILE A 49 -5.95 -0.31 -28.34
CA ILE A 49 -5.14 0.70 -27.66
C ILE A 49 -3.86 0.02 -27.18
N VAL A 50 -2.75 0.40 -27.80
CA VAL A 50 -1.42 -0.17 -27.55
C VAL A 50 -0.59 0.81 -26.73
N CYS A 51 -0.05 0.36 -25.59
CA CYS A 51 0.98 1.09 -24.84
C CYS A 51 2.35 0.48 -25.12
N TYR A 52 3.31 1.31 -25.50
CA TYR A 52 4.69 0.92 -25.75
C TYR A 52 5.56 1.27 -24.54
N PHE A 53 6.34 0.31 -24.08
CA PHE A 53 7.24 0.46 -22.94
C PHE A 53 8.67 0.11 -23.32
N GLU A 54 9.60 0.94 -22.89
CA GLU A 54 11.04 0.67 -22.91
C GLU A 54 11.57 0.82 -21.49
N ASN A 55 12.21 -0.24 -20.96
CA ASN A 55 12.65 -0.30 -19.56
C ASN A 55 11.53 0.08 -18.57
N SER A 56 10.31 -0.41 -18.84
CA SER A 56 9.08 -0.17 -18.06
C SER A 56 8.62 1.28 -17.96
N VAL A 57 9.12 2.14 -18.84
CA VAL A 57 8.64 3.52 -19.00
C VAL A 57 7.85 3.61 -20.29
N LEU A 58 6.64 4.17 -20.22
CA LEU A 58 5.80 4.42 -21.37
C LEU A 58 6.50 5.38 -22.35
N THR A 59 6.74 4.94 -23.58
CA THR A 59 7.35 5.74 -24.64
C THR A 59 6.34 6.22 -25.67
N ASN A 60 5.29 5.43 -25.93
CA ASN A 60 4.26 5.78 -26.91
C ASN A 60 2.91 5.13 -26.60
N VAL A 61 1.85 5.70 -27.17
CA VAL A 61 0.48 5.15 -27.14
C VAL A 61 -0.09 5.21 -28.54
N PHE A 62 -0.65 4.09 -29.01
CA PHE A 62 -1.35 4.00 -30.27
C PHE A 62 -2.84 3.65 -30.06
N PRO A 63 -3.79 4.28 -30.78
CA PRO A 63 -3.58 5.47 -31.60
C PRO A 63 -3.11 6.66 -30.77
N GLU A 64 -2.47 7.64 -31.42
CA GLU A 64 -1.93 8.81 -30.73
C GLU A 64 -3.03 9.51 -29.92
N ASN A 65 -2.72 9.91 -28.68
CA ASN A 65 -3.66 10.49 -27.71
C ASN A 65 -4.77 9.55 -27.20
N ALA A 66 -4.73 8.25 -27.51
CA ALA A 66 -5.63 7.30 -26.88
C ALA A 66 -5.43 7.29 -25.36
N PRO A 67 -6.51 7.07 -24.58
CA PRO A 67 -6.40 6.97 -23.14
C PRO A 67 -5.60 5.71 -22.78
N LYS A 68 -4.32 5.86 -22.43
CA LYS A 68 -3.40 4.77 -22.06
C LYS A 68 -3.94 3.78 -21.02
N TYR A 69 -4.82 4.24 -20.13
CA TYR A 69 -5.46 3.39 -19.12
C TYR A 69 -6.55 2.48 -19.69
N ASN A 70 -6.98 2.66 -20.94
CA ASN A 70 -7.89 1.77 -21.65
C ASN A 70 -7.13 0.82 -22.59
N SER A 71 -5.80 0.70 -22.42
CA SER A 71 -4.99 -0.21 -23.20
C SER A 71 -5.52 -1.64 -23.17
N THR A 72 -5.57 -2.24 -24.35
CA THR A 72 -5.89 -3.65 -24.55
C THR A 72 -4.63 -4.45 -24.88
N VAL A 73 -3.53 -3.77 -25.24
CA VAL A 73 -2.25 -4.39 -25.58
C VAL A 73 -1.08 -3.60 -24.97
N PHE A 74 -0.12 -4.33 -24.42
CA PHE A 74 1.19 -3.81 -24.05
C PHE A 74 2.23 -4.32 -25.05
N ILE A 75 3.13 -3.45 -25.50
CA ILE A 75 4.36 -3.83 -26.17
C ILE A 75 5.50 -3.37 -25.27
N ALA A 76 6.11 -4.28 -24.51
CA ALA A 76 7.17 -3.98 -23.56
C ALA A 76 8.48 -4.63 -24.02
N ASP A 77 9.51 -3.80 -24.23
CA ASP A 77 10.84 -4.20 -24.69
C ASP A 77 10.80 -5.12 -25.94
N GLY A 78 9.90 -4.80 -26.87
CA GLY A 78 9.69 -5.54 -28.13
C GLY A 78 8.75 -6.75 -28.04
N TYR A 79 8.23 -7.10 -26.86
CA TYR A 79 7.30 -8.22 -26.67
C TYR A 79 5.86 -7.75 -26.55
N LYS A 80 4.96 -8.36 -27.33
CA LYS A 80 3.52 -8.07 -27.32
C LYS A 80 2.79 -8.90 -26.26
N TYR A 81 1.95 -8.25 -25.47
CA TYR A 81 1.07 -8.85 -24.49
C TYR A 81 -0.36 -8.36 -24.67
N ASN A 82 -1.30 -9.28 -24.89
CA ASN A 82 -2.73 -8.99 -24.98
C ASN A 82 -3.34 -8.95 -23.57
N LEU A 83 -3.78 -7.77 -23.13
CA LEU A 83 -4.43 -7.61 -21.82
C LEU A 83 -5.83 -8.21 -21.78
N LEU A 84 -6.41 -8.56 -22.92
CA LEU A 84 -7.69 -9.27 -23.01
C LEU A 84 -7.55 -10.79 -22.86
N GLU A 85 -6.32 -11.30 -22.71
CA GLU A 85 -6.03 -12.73 -22.57
C GLU A 85 -5.28 -13.03 -21.26
N ALA A 86 -5.90 -13.81 -20.37
CA ALA A 86 -5.33 -14.10 -19.06
C ALA A 86 -3.94 -14.76 -19.12
N ASN A 87 -3.68 -15.64 -20.10
CA ASN A 87 -2.37 -16.28 -20.26
C ASN A 87 -1.30 -15.28 -20.70
N SER A 88 -1.65 -14.36 -21.61
CA SER A 88 -0.74 -13.31 -22.04
C SER A 88 -0.44 -12.31 -20.92
N VAL A 89 -1.41 -12.00 -20.06
CA VAL A 89 -1.19 -11.18 -18.86
C VAL A 89 -0.23 -11.87 -17.89
N LYS A 90 -0.41 -13.17 -17.65
CA LYS A 90 0.45 -13.95 -16.74
C LYS A 90 1.90 -14.01 -17.22
N SER A 91 2.12 -14.02 -18.54
CA SER A 91 3.45 -14.07 -19.13
C SER A 91 4.22 -12.75 -19.11
N ILE A 92 3.56 -11.62 -18.77
CA ILE A 92 4.26 -10.34 -18.59
C ILE A 92 5.36 -10.53 -17.52
N PRO A 93 6.64 -10.28 -17.86
CA PRO A 93 7.74 -10.40 -16.92
C PRO A 93 7.65 -9.31 -15.86
N VAL A 94 8.19 -9.58 -14.67
CA VAL A 94 8.42 -8.50 -13.70
C VAL A 94 9.73 -7.82 -14.10
N PRO A 95 9.69 -6.54 -14.47
CA PRO A 95 10.84 -5.83 -14.96
C PRO A 95 11.72 -5.33 -13.81
N VAL A 96 12.94 -4.93 -14.13
CA VAL A 96 13.80 -4.17 -13.22
C VAL A 96 13.55 -2.70 -13.47
N PHE A 97 12.79 -2.05 -12.58
CA PHE A 97 12.47 -0.63 -12.75
C PHE A 97 13.73 0.24 -12.60
N PRO A 98 13.92 1.24 -13.48
CA PRO A 98 15.05 2.15 -13.37
C PRO A 98 14.97 2.95 -12.07
N HIS A 99 16.07 2.97 -11.32
CA HIS A 99 16.21 3.79 -10.11
C HIS A 99 16.66 5.23 -10.43
N ASN A 100 16.80 5.55 -11.71
CA ASN A 100 17.44 6.76 -12.20
C ASN A 100 16.36 7.77 -12.64
N GLY A 101 16.17 8.82 -11.84
CA GLY A 101 15.39 10.01 -12.21
C GLY A 101 13.91 10.01 -11.80
N MET A 102 13.32 11.22 -11.76
CA MET A 102 11.89 11.46 -11.51
C MET A 102 11.06 11.06 -12.73
N VAL A 103 10.99 9.77 -13.04
CA VAL A 103 10.01 9.27 -14.01
C VAL A 103 8.61 9.52 -13.42
N SER A 104 7.72 10.11 -14.21
CA SER A 104 6.34 10.35 -13.79
C SER A 104 5.69 9.01 -13.46
N VAL A 105 5.10 8.89 -12.26
CA VAL A 105 4.32 7.71 -11.81
C VAL A 105 3.32 7.25 -12.88
N THR A 106 2.71 8.21 -13.60
CA THR A 106 1.71 7.93 -14.64
C THR A 106 2.27 7.32 -15.93
N MET A 107 3.58 7.20 -16.04
CA MET A 107 4.28 6.59 -17.18
C MET A 107 4.85 5.21 -16.84
N ASN A 108 4.84 4.79 -15.57
CA ASN A 108 5.33 3.46 -15.21
C ASN A 108 4.35 2.36 -15.63
N GLU A 109 4.93 1.25 -16.10
CA GLU A 109 4.20 0.07 -16.57
C GLU A 109 3.24 -0.51 -15.52
N ASP A 110 3.69 -0.64 -14.26
CA ASP A 110 2.88 -1.15 -13.14
C ASP A 110 1.66 -0.26 -12.85
N TYR A 111 1.84 1.06 -12.88
CA TYR A 111 0.77 2.02 -12.69
C TYR A 111 -0.25 1.93 -13.82
N ILE A 112 0.19 1.90 -15.08
CA ILE A 112 -0.72 1.82 -16.23
C ILE A 112 -1.47 0.47 -16.22
N LEU A 113 -0.79 -0.64 -15.93
CA LEU A 113 -1.39 -1.96 -15.85
C LEU A 113 -2.45 -2.04 -14.75
N ARG A 114 -2.18 -1.45 -13.59
CA ARG A 114 -3.15 -1.30 -12.49
C ARG A 114 -4.39 -0.52 -12.92
N MET A 115 -4.21 0.57 -13.67
CA MET A 115 -5.33 1.37 -14.17
C MET A 115 -6.12 0.66 -15.28
N ALA A 116 -5.44 -0.10 -16.15
CA ALA A 116 -6.08 -0.97 -17.13
C ALA A 116 -6.97 -2.01 -16.46
N ALA A 117 -6.51 -2.65 -15.38
CA ALA A 117 -7.33 -3.56 -14.58
C ALA A 117 -8.63 -2.91 -14.09
N VAL A 118 -8.58 -1.65 -13.63
CA VAL A 118 -9.77 -0.89 -13.17
C VAL A 118 -10.77 -0.67 -14.29
N ASN A 119 -10.30 -0.39 -15.49
CA ASN A 119 -11.18 -0.19 -16.64
C ASN A 119 -11.77 -1.50 -17.15
N ILE A 120 -10.97 -2.56 -17.22
CA ILE A 120 -11.41 -3.91 -17.62
C ILE A 120 -12.44 -4.48 -16.64
N ARG A 121 -12.30 -4.20 -15.34
CA ARG A 121 -13.25 -4.64 -14.31
C ARG A 121 -14.70 -4.24 -14.59
N LYS A 122 -14.92 -3.13 -15.31
CA LYS A 122 -16.27 -2.64 -15.65
C LYS A 122 -17.07 -3.62 -16.52
N TYR A 123 -16.39 -4.51 -17.24
CA TYR A 123 -17.02 -5.46 -18.16
C TYR A 123 -16.50 -6.90 -18.03
N ASN A 124 -15.31 -7.12 -17.47
CA ASN A 124 -14.78 -8.47 -17.22
C ASN A 124 -14.03 -8.53 -15.88
N LYS A 125 -14.73 -9.01 -14.84
CA LYS A 125 -14.20 -9.10 -13.48
C LYS A 125 -13.05 -10.10 -13.35
N ASP A 126 -13.20 -11.29 -13.92
CA ASP A 126 -12.21 -12.37 -13.80
C ASP A 126 -10.87 -11.96 -14.41
N LEU A 127 -10.92 -11.40 -15.62
CA LEU A 127 -9.74 -10.87 -16.29
C LEU A 127 -9.14 -9.70 -15.51
N SER A 128 -9.96 -8.79 -14.97
CA SER A 128 -9.46 -7.67 -14.15
C SER A 128 -8.69 -8.12 -12.92
N ILE A 129 -9.09 -9.24 -12.29
CA ILE A 129 -8.37 -9.84 -11.18
C ILE A 129 -7.01 -10.36 -11.65
N GLN A 130 -6.93 -11.03 -12.81
CA GLN A 130 -5.65 -11.52 -13.33
C GLN A 130 -4.69 -10.36 -13.63
N ILE A 131 -5.19 -9.27 -14.22
CA ILE A 131 -4.38 -8.07 -14.49
C ILE A 131 -3.97 -7.40 -13.18
N MET A 132 -4.87 -7.28 -12.21
CA MET A 132 -4.53 -6.69 -10.91
C MET A 132 -3.49 -7.52 -10.14
N LYS A 133 -3.56 -8.85 -10.20
CA LYS A 133 -2.53 -9.74 -9.66
C LYS A 133 -1.18 -9.46 -10.31
N LYS A 134 -1.12 -9.39 -11.65
CA LYS A 134 0.10 -9.06 -12.37
C LYS A 134 0.60 -7.64 -12.06
N ALA A 135 -0.27 -6.64 -12.03
CA ALA A 135 0.10 -5.29 -11.63
C ALA A 135 0.71 -5.27 -10.22
N THR A 136 0.13 -6.04 -9.30
CA THR A 136 0.63 -6.16 -7.92
C THR A 136 2.01 -6.85 -7.87
N GLU A 137 2.25 -7.86 -8.72
CA GLU A 137 3.59 -8.44 -8.91
C GLU A 137 4.63 -7.38 -9.33
N LEU A 138 4.28 -6.51 -10.28
CA LEU A 138 5.16 -5.44 -10.73
C LEU A 138 5.35 -4.37 -9.63
N MET A 139 4.28 -3.99 -8.93
CA MET A 139 4.32 -3.01 -7.83
C MET A 139 5.33 -3.38 -6.74
N LEU A 140 5.47 -4.67 -6.42
CA LEU A 140 6.43 -5.18 -5.43
C LEU A 140 7.91 -4.95 -5.82
N SER A 141 8.19 -4.74 -7.11
CA SER A 141 9.54 -4.46 -7.63
C SER A 141 9.68 -3.04 -8.19
N SER A 142 8.63 -2.22 -8.02
CA SER A 142 8.51 -0.89 -8.60
C SER A 142 9.45 0.12 -7.95
N ASN A 143 9.80 1.15 -8.71
CA ASN A 143 10.46 2.35 -8.20
C ASN A 143 9.46 3.34 -7.55
N ILE A 144 8.15 3.07 -7.62
CA ILE A 144 7.11 3.87 -6.96
C ILE A 144 7.02 3.47 -5.48
N SER A 145 6.96 4.47 -4.60
CA SER A 145 6.64 4.29 -3.18
C SER A 145 5.15 4.00 -2.96
N TRP A 146 4.71 2.79 -3.31
CA TRP A 146 3.33 2.33 -3.13
C TRP A 146 2.93 2.26 -1.66
N SER A 147 1.71 2.71 -1.34
CA SER A 147 1.16 2.60 0.01
C SER A 147 0.59 1.20 0.25
N TYR A 148 0.46 0.80 1.53
CA TYR A 148 -0.19 -0.46 1.88
C TYR A 148 -1.63 -0.56 1.33
N ASN A 149 -2.35 0.58 1.34
CA ASN A 149 -3.70 0.67 0.80
C ASN A 149 -3.78 0.42 -0.71
N ASP A 150 -2.69 0.64 -1.46
CA ASP A 150 -2.66 0.33 -2.89
C ASP A 150 -2.70 -1.18 -3.15
N TYR A 151 -2.00 -1.97 -2.33
CA TYR A 151 -2.01 -3.43 -2.36
C TYR A 151 -3.36 -4.01 -1.93
N LEU A 152 -4.02 -3.39 -0.94
CA LEU A 152 -5.35 -3.80 -0.47
C LEU A 152 -6.43 -3.71 -1.54
N ARG A 153 -6.20 -3.04 -2.68
CA ARG A 153 -7.15 -3.04 -3.80
C ARG A 153 -7.40 -4.44 -4.36
N LEU A 154 -6.35 -5.23 -4.52
CA LEU A 154 -6.49 -6.63 -4.96
C LEU A 154 -7.33 -7.41 -3.95
N VAL A 155 -7.01 -7.29 -2.67
CA VAL A 155 -7.71 -7.98 -1.58
C VAL A 155 -9.19 -7.60 -1.55
N LYS A 156 -9.52 -6.31 -1.70
CA LYS A 156 -10.90 -5.82 -1.80
C LYS A 156 -11.65 -6.50 -2.94
N TRP A 157 -11.06 -6.57 -4.14
CA TRP A 157 -11.73 -7.21 -5.28
C TRP A 157 -11.92 -8.70 -5.11
N LEU A 158 -10.97 -9.40 -4.47
CA LEU A 158 -11.11 -10.81 -4.15
C LEU A 158 -12.29 -11.04 -3.19
N TYR A 159 -12.44 -10.22 -2.14
CA TYR A 159 -13.62 -10.25 -1.27
C TYR A 159 -14.91 -9.94 -2.03
N GLU A 160 -14.92 -8.88 -2.83
CA GLU A 160 -16.09 -8.43 -3.60
C GLU A 160 -16.62 -9.48 -4.57
N ASP A 161 -15.75 -10.35 -5.08
CA ASP A 161 -16.06 -11.40 -6.05
C ASP A 161 -16.15 -12.80 -5.41
N GLY A 162 -16.08 -12.88 -4.07
CA GLY A 162 -16.32 -14.12 -3.31
C GLY A 162 -15.12 -15.08 -3.23
N LEU A 163 -13.94 -14.63 -3.67
CA LEU A 163 -12.67 -15.36 -3.58
C LEU A 163 -12.04 -15.18 -2.19
N ILE A 164 -12.79 -15.53 -1.15
CA ILE A 164 -12.48 -15.23 0.26
C ILE A 164 -11.11 -15.78 0.69
N GLU A 165 -10.84 -17.06 0.41
CA GLU A 165 -9.57 -17.70 0.81
C GLU A 165 -8.35 -17.07 0.11
N GLU A 166 -8.50 -16.64 -1.14
CA GLU A 166 -7.45 -15.94 -1.86
C GLU A 166 -7.23 -14.54 -1.30
N ALA A 167 -8.31 -13.85 -0.89
CA ALA A 167 -8.24 -12.55 -0.26
C ALA A 167 -7.47 -12.63 1.06
N GLU A 168 -7.78 -13.60 1.93
CA GLU A 168 -7.09 -13.80 3.20
C GLU A 168 -5.60 -14.08 3.00
N LYS A 169 -5.25 -14.99 2.10
CA LYS A 169 -3.84 -15.29 1.76
C LYS A 169 -3.09 -14.06 1.27
N ALA A 170 -3.72 -13.25 0.41
CA ALA A 170 -3.12 -12.03 -0.09
C ALA A 170 -2.96 -10.97 1.02
N GLU A 171 -3.97 -10.78 1.86
CA GLU A 171 -3.92 -9.84 2.99
C GLU A 171 -2.80 -10.19 3.96
N ASP A 172 -2.70 -11.46 4.36
CA ASP A 172 -1.67 -11.93 5.29
C ASP A 172 -0.27 -11.79 4.70
N TYR A 173 -0.11 -12.11 3.41
CA TYR A 173 1.15 -11.87 2.71
C TYR A 173 1.54 -10.39 2.75
N PHE A 174 0.61 -9.47 2.45
CA PHE A 174 0.92 -8.04 2.46
C PHE A 174 1.21 -7.52 3.86
N LYS A 175 0.47 -7.95 4.89
CA LYS A 175 0.77 -7.62 6.30
C LYS A 175 2.18 -8.05 6.70
N GLN A 176 2.61 -9.22 6.22
CA GLN A 176 3.91 -9.78 6.55
C GLN A 176 5.06 -9.15 5.76
N ASN A 177 4.85 -8.81 4.49
CA ASN A 177 5.94 -8.42 3.58
C ASN A 177 5.98 -6.93 3.25
N ILE A 178 4.85 -6.22 3.32
CA ILE A 178 4.79 -4.77 3.08
C ILE A 178 5.04 -4.05 4.41
N ILE A 179 6.31 -3.73 4.64
CA ILE A 179 6.75 -2.96 5.80
C ILE A 179 6.51 -1.47 5.53
N LEU A 180 6.98 -0.98 4.37
CA LEU A 180 6.89 0.42 3.94
C LEU A 180 5.49 0.77 3.40
N GLY A 181 4.99 1.98 3.67
CA GLY A 181 3.65 2.43 3.23
C GLY A 181 2.47 2.02 4.11
N ASN A 182 2.70 1.26 5.19
CA ASN A 182 1.70 0.98 6.23
C ASN A 182 1.81 2.07 7.30
N TYR A 183 1.07 3.17 7.12
CA TYR A 183 1.16 4.34 7.99
C TYR A 183 0.92 3.95 9.45
N PHE A 184 1.97 4.08 10.26
CA PHE A 184 1.92 4.07 11.73
C PHE A 184 1.42 2.77 12.38
N ASN A 185 1.89 1.62 11.92
CA ASN A 185 1.87 0.39 12.73
C ASN A 185 3.26 0.20 13.38
N ASN A 186 3.28 -0.31 14.62
CA ASN A 186 4.48 -0.70 15.37
C ASN A 186 5.56 -1.41 14.54
N LYS A 187 5.15 -2.23 13.56
CA LYS A 187 6.10 -2.92 12.67
C LYS A 187 7.01 -1.96 11.89
N MET A 188 6.46 -0.87 11.34
CA MET A 188 7.25 0.15 10.64
C MET A 188 8.18 0.89 11.61
N ASN A 189 7.64 1.30 12.76
CA ASN A 189 8.40 2.05 13.77
C ASN A 189 9.60 1.22 14.27
N ASN A 190 9.39 -0.07 14.52
CA ASN A 190 10.44 -1.00 14.91
C ASN A 190 11.48 -1.17 13.79
N TYR A 191 11.05 -1.42 12.55
CA TYR A 191 11.96 -1.56 11.41
C TYR A 191 12.82 -0.31 11.21
N THR A 192 12.21 0.88 11.24
CA THR A 192 12.93 2.15 11.09
C THR A 192 13.89 2.39 12.25
N LEU A 193 13.47 2.10 13.49
CA LEU A 193 14.34 2.22 14.65
C LEU A 193 15.54 1.27 14.57
N GLU A 194 15.35 0.01 14.17
CA GLU A 194 16.43 -0.94 13.96
C GLU A 194 17.44 -0.43 12.92
N LYS A 195 16.96 0.08 11.77
CA LYS A 195 17.82 0.70 10.77
C LYS A 195 18.56 1.93 11.28
N THR A 196 17.89 2.78 12.06
CA THR A 196 18.51 3.94 12.70
C THR A 196 19.60 3.51 13.68
N ILE A 197 19.36 2.47 14.49
CA ILE A 197 20.35 1.93 15.43
C ILE A 197 21.56 1.37 14.68
N ASP A 198 21.35 0.63 13.60
CA ASP A 198 22.45 0.11 12.77
C ASP A 198 23.26 1.25 12.13
N ASN A 199 22.59 2.31 11.67
CA ASN A 199 23.26 3.49 11.14
C ASN A 199 24.06 4.22 12.23
N ALA A 200 23.48 4.38 13.43
CA ALA A 200 24.17 4.98 14.57
C ALA A 200 25.45 4.19 14.93
N ARG A 201 25.37 2.86 14.97
CA ARG A 201 26.53 1.98 15.18
C ARG A 201 27.61 2.17 14.11
N LYS A 202 27.23 2.17 12.83
CA LYS A 202 28.15 2.40 11.71
C LYS A 202 28.84 3.76 11.76
N LEU A 203 28.13 4.76 12.26
CA LEU A 203 28.66 6.11 12.41
C LEU A 203 29.38 6.35 13.75
N GLY A 204 29.44 5.33 14.64
CA GLY A 204 30.15 5.42 15.91
C GLY A 204 29.46 6.25 16.99
N THR A 205 28.13 6.43 16.93
CA THR A 205 27.37 7.07 18.01
C THR A 205 26.45 6.09 18.75
N ASN A 206 26.31 6.30 20.05
CA ASN A 206 25.37 5.59 20.93
C ASN A 206 24.16 6.46 21.31
N ILE A 207 24.02 7.64 20.70
CA ILE A 207 22.99 8.61 21.04
C ILE A 207 22.06 8.81 19.85
N LEU A 208 20.77 8.77 20.12
CA LEU A 208 19.71 9.11 19.17
C LEU A 208 18.96 10.36 19.66
N ILE A 209 18.44 11.13 18.72
CA ILE A 209 17.45 12.19 18.98
C ILE A 209 16.08 11.74 18.46
N SER A 210 15.03 11.97 19.24
CA SER A 210 13.65 11.80 18.77
C SER A 210 13.17 13.02 17.96
N SER A 211 12.31 12.76 16.97
CA SER A 211 11.69 13.81 16.15
C SER A 211 10.78 14.75 16.96
N GLN A 212 10.40 15.86 16.34
CA GLN A 212 9.60 16.93 16.92
C GLN A 212 8.17 16.97 16.35
N ASP A 213 7.45 15.85 16.39
CA ASP A 213 6.09 15.83 15.83
C ASP A 213 5.08 16.63 16.68
N ARG A 214 4.21 17.35 15.98
CA ARG A 214 3.13 18.20 16.49
C ARG A 214 1.72 17.59 16.32
N SER A 215 1.62 16.34 15.85
CA SER A 215 0.34 15.60 15.73
C SER A 215 0.38 14.27 16.50
N CYS A 216 0.97 14.31 17.69
CA CYS A 216 1.41 13.14 18.43
C CYS A 216 0.57 12.87 19.70
N SER A 217 0.69 11.66 20.24
CA SER A 217 0.03 11.27 21.49
C SER A 217 0.64 11.99 22.70
N LYS A 218 0.07 11.76 23.89
CA LYS A 218 0.62 12.30 25.14
C LYS A 218 1.98 11.66 25.44
N GLU A 219 2.09 10.37 25.13
CA GLU A 219 3.26 9.53 25.32
C GLU A 219 4.37 9.91 24.36
N ASP A 220 4.03 10.24 23.12
CA ASP A 220 4.96 10.83 22.16
C ASP A 220 5.44 12.21 22.62
N ALA A 221 4.57 13.06 23.17
CA ALA A 221 4.95 14.37 23.71
C ALA A 221 5.96 14.27 24.87
N TYR A 222 5.88 13.21 25.66
CA TYR A 222 6.85 12.94 26.72
C TYR A 222 8.26 12.68 26.20
N ILE A 223 8.38 12.08 25.02
CA ILE A 223 9.65 11.63 24.47
C ILE A 223 10.15 12.48 23.30
N ARG A 224 9.31 13.32 22.69
CA ARG A 224 9.67 14.15 21.53
C ARG A 224 10.78 15.13 21.84
N ASN A 225 11.62 15.39 20.84
CA ASN A 225 12.74 16.31 20.95
C ASN A 225 13.64 16.06 22.18
N ARG A 226 14.10 14.82 22.36
CA ARG A 226 15.00 14.41 23.45
C ARG A 226 16.08 13.48 22.93
N LEU A 227 17.23 13.55 23.58
CA LEU A 227 18.32 12.61 23.39
C LEU A 227 18.10 11.34 24.22
N PHE A 228 18.43 10.20 23.62
CA PHE A 228 18.37 8.88 24.21
C PHE A 228 19.66 8.11 23.94
N SER A 229 20.05 7.26 24.87
CA SER A 229 21.15 6.32 24.70
C SER A 229 20.61 4.97 24.19
N ILE A 230 21.26 4.38 23.18
CA ILE A 230 20.83 3.10 22.60
C ILE A 230 20.98 1.97 23.63
N ASP A 231 22.14 1.87 24.27
CA ASP A 231 22.39 0.84 25.29
C ASP A 231 21.84 1.20 26.68
N GLY A 232 21.55 2.49 26.93
CA GLY A 232 21.08 2.99 28.21
C GLY A 232 22.20 3.19 29.25
N LYS A 233 23.47 3.18 28.83
CA LYS A 233 24.64 3.33 29.73
C LYS A 233 25.12 4.76 29.89
N HIS A 234 24.60 5.71 29.10
CA HIS A 234 24.97 7.11 29.24
C HIS A 234 24.55 7.64 30.62
N PRO A 235 25.42 8.35 31.38
CA PRO A 235 25.17 8.69 32.80
C PRO A 235 23.87 9.46 33.06
N THR A 236 23.44 10.27 32.09
CA THR A 236 22.32 11.20 32.25
C THR A 236 21.22 11.05 31.19
N LEU A 237 21.38 10.17 30.20
CA LEU A 237 20.39 10.02 29.13
C LEU A 237 19.63 8.71 29.33
N LYS A 238 18.31 8.76 29.11
CA LYS A 238 17.47 7.58 29.20
C LYS A 238 17.75 6.63 28.04
N LYS A 239 17.46 5.34 28.26
CA LYS A 239 17.45 4.36 27.17
C LYS A 239 16.36 4.70 26.16
N VAL A 240 16.60 4.41 24.87
CA VAL A 240 15.58 4.54 23.82
C VAL A 240 14.30 3.79 24.24
N PRO A 241 13.13 4.47 24.30
CA PRO A 241 11.89 3.86 24.73
C PRO A 241 11.30 2.95 23.64
N LYS A 242 10.43 2.04 24.05
CA LYS A 242 9.52 1.38 23.10
C LYS A 242 8.46 2.39 22.67
N LEU A 243 8.18 2.45 21.37
CA LEU A 243 7.13 3.31 20.83
C LEU A 243 5.77 2.62 20.95
N GLU A 244 4.72 3.40 21.20
CA GLU A 244 3.35 2.92 21.21
C GLU A 244 2.81 2.73 19.79
N ASN A 245 1.68 2.00 19.69
CA ASN A 245 0.99 1.87 18.42
C ASN A 245 0.54 3.23 17.92
N HIS A 246 0.65 3.45 16.61
CA HIS A 246 0.39 4.75 15.98
C HIS A 246 1.26 5.92 16.46
N SER A 247 2.38 5.65 17.16
CA SER A 247 3.40 6.65 17.45
C SER A 247 3.94 7.23 16.14
N THR A 248 4.16 8.53 16.16
CA THR A 248 4.74 9.27 15.03
C THR A 248 6.18 9.69 15.26
N ILE A 249 6.74 9.31 16.41
CA ILE A 249 8.13 9.60 16.75
C ILE A 249 9.06 8.74 15.91
N SER A 250 10.03 9.40 15.29
CA SER A 250 11.16 8.78 14.61
C SER A 250 12.44 9.12 15.35
N PHE A 251 13.44 8.27 15.23
CA PHE A 251 14.75 8.50 15.82
C PHE A 251 15.81 8.71 14.75
N TYR A 252 16.79 9.56 15.06
CA TYR A 252 17.92 9.85 14.20
C TYR A 252 19.24 9.77 14.98
N PRO A 253 20.35 9.33 14.38
CA PRO A 253 21.66 9.37 15.04
C PRO A 253 22.02 10.82 15.42
N PHE A 254 22.59 11.00 16.62
CA PHE A 254 22.99 12.29 17.13
C PHE A 254 24.44 12.25 17.64
N PHE A 255 25.23 13.28 17.33
CA PHE A 255 26.63 13.39 17.72
C PHE A 255 26.80 14.57 18.67
N LEU A 256 27.10 14.28 19.94
CA LEU A 256 27.39 15.34 20.91
C LEU A 256 28.57 16.20 20.43
N GLY A 257 28.39 17.52 20.46
CA GLY A 257 29.38 18.49 20.01
C GLY A 257 29.36 18.81 18.51
N PHE A 258 28.68 18.00 17.68
CA PHE A 258 28.61 18.20 16.23
C PHE A 258 27.19 18.41 15.73
N SER A 259 26.24 17.59 16.17
CA SER A 259 24.83 17.73 15.80
C SER A 259 24.21 18.95 16.46
N ILE A 260 23.35 19.63 15.71
CA ILE A 260 22.55 20.75 16.21
C ILE A 260 21.21 20.18 16.67
N MET A 261 20.83 20.52 17.90
CA MET A 261 19.48 20.31 18.42
C MET A 261 18.74 21.63 18.39
N GLU A 262 17.48 21.60 17.97
CA GLU A 262 16.58 22.75 17.98
C GLU A 262 15.45 22.51 18.99
N ASP A 263 14.88 23.57 19.55
CA ASP A 263 13.65 23.47 20.34
C ASP A 263 12.43 23.37 19.41
N MET A 264 11.23 23.26 20.00
CA MET A 264 9.99 23.20 19.22
C MET A 264 9.74 24.44 18.36
N ASN A 265 10.43 25.55 18.59
CA ASN A 265 10.32 26.80 17.84
C ASN A 265 11.49 27.00 16.85
N PHE A 266 12.25 25.93 16.56
CA PHE A 266 13.43 25.96 15.69
C PHE A 266 14.58 26.83 16.21
N ASN A 267 14.60 27.14 17.52
CA ASN A 267 15.74 27.83 18.11
C ASN A 267 16.82 26.83 18.49
N LYS A 268 18.08 27.16 18.23
CA LYS A 268 19.22 26.32 18.62
C LYS A 268 19.28 26.13 20.14
N VAL A 269 19.33 24.87 20.56
CA VAL A 269 19.52 24.47 21.95
C VAL A 269 21.01 24.52 22.30
N LYS A 270 21.38 25.31 23.31
CA LYS A 270 22.77 25.47 23.76
C LYS A 270 23.33 24.22 24.46
N ASP A 271 22.50 23.57 25.28
CA ASP A 271 22.86 22.35 26.01
C ASP A 271 21.83 21.24 25.73
N PRO A 272 22.09 20.39 24.73
CA PRO A 272 21.18 19.31 24.35
C PRO A 272 20.91 18.29 25.46
N ILE A 273 21.90 18.02 26.33
CA ILE A 273 21.76 17.05 27.43
C ILE A 273 20.81 17.62 28.48
N LYS A 274 21.05 18.85 28.93
CA LYS A 274 20.18 19.53 29.90
C LYS A 274 18.76 19.68 29.35
N TYR A 275 18.62 20.10 28.10
CA TYR A 275 17.31 20.25 27.45
C TYR A 275 16.55 18.93 27.34
N SER A 276 17.25 17.83 27.04
CA SER A 276 16.65 16.49 26.96
C SER A 276 16.19 15.95 28.31
N ASN A 277 16.78 16.44 29.40
CA ASN A 277 16.43 16.12 30.78
C ASN A 277 15.40 17.07 31.42
N ARG A 278 14.77 17.95 30.63
CA ARG A 278 13.61 18.76 31.08
C ARG A 278 12.49 17.87 31.65
N PRO A 279 11.60 18.38 32.52
CA PRO A 279 10.48 17.60 33.07
C PRO A 279 9.68 16.86 31.98
N ILE A 280 9.18 15.68 32.32
CA ILE A 280 8.27 14.92 31.44
C ILE A 280 6.87 15.46 31.68
N VAL A 281 6.41 16.32 30.77
CA VAL A 281 5.08 16.94 30.81
C VAL A 281 4.46 16.87 29.42
N ASP A 282 3.13 16.90 29.37
CA ASP A 282 2.41 16.97 28.10
C ASP A 282 2.43 18.43 27.66
N ASP A 283 3.40 18.75 26.81
CA ASP A 283 3.63 20.11 26.30
C ASP A 283 2.86 20.38 24.99
N ARG A 284 1.88 19.53 24.65
CA ARG A 284 1.04 19.74 23.48
C ARG A 284 0.11 20.92 23.67
N THR A 285 0.10 21.80 22.68
CA THR A 285 -0.94 22.83 22.53
C THR A 285 -2.30 22.18 22.24
N ASP A 286 -3.38 22.92 22.47
CA ASP A 286 -4.72 22.42 22.14
C ASP A 286 -4.89 22.11 20.65
N LYS A 287 -4.15 22.83 19.79
CA LYS A 287 -4.12 22.54 18.35
C LYS A 287 -3.47 21.19 18.05
N GLU A 288 -2.38 20.86 18.73
CA GLU A 288 -1.70 19.57 18.55
C GLU A 288 -2.58 18.41 19.05
N LYS A 289 -3.29 18.61 20.18
CA LYS A 289 -4.28 17.64 20.67
C LYS A 289 -5.42 17.43 19.66
N GLU A 290 -5.95 18.51 19.08
CA GLU A 290 -6.98 18.44 18.03
C GLU A 290 -6.48 17.66 16.80
N ASN A 291 -5.26 17.96 16.34
CA ASN A 291 -4.64 17.27 15.21
C ASN A 291 -4.43 15.77 15.48
N TYR A 292 -3.97 15.43 16.68
CA TYR A 292 -3.84 14.04 17.12
C TYR A 292 -5.18 13.30 17.08
N LEU A 293 -6.24 13.88 17.64
CA LEU A 293 -7.59 13.29 17.64
C LEU A 293 -8.12 13.09 16.21
N LYS A 294 -7.93 14.07 15.32
CA LYS A 294 -8.29 13.95 13.90
C LYS A 294 -7.55 12.81 13.22
N ARG A 295 -6.25 12.65 13.49
CA ARG A 295 -5.41 11.58 12.93
C ARG A 295 -5.87 10.21 13.40
N ILE A 296 -6.05 10.02 14.71
CA ILE A 296 -6.50 8.73 15.27
C ILE A 296 -7.91 8.39 14.80
N SER A 297 -8.83 9.37 14.75
CA SER A 297 -10.17 9.15 14.20
C SER A 297 -10.14 8.68 12.75
N LYS A 298 -9.26 9.25 11.91
CA LYS A 298 -9.06 8.79 10.53
C LYS A 298 -8.56 7.35 10.47
N ILE A 299 -7.53 7.00 11.26
CA ILE A 299 -6.97 5.65 11.32
C ILE A 299 -8.04 4.65 11.73
N ASN A 300 -8.72 4.89 12.86
CA ASN A 300 -9.77 4.02 13.38
C ASN A 300 -10.91 3.84 12.38
N ASN A 301 -11.29 4.91 11.65
CA ASN A 301 -12.32 4.83 10.63
C ASN A 301 -11.87 4.02 9.41
N GLU A 302 -10.61 4.11 8.98
CA GLU A 302 -10.07 3.28 7.89
C GLU A 302 -10.01 1.79 8.29
N GLU A 303 -9.58 1.49 9.51
CA GLU A 303 -9.56 0.12 10.05
C GLU A 303 -10.98 -0.46 10.18
N MET A 304 -11.93 0.32 10.70
CA MET A 304 -13.33 -0.06 10.79
C MET A 304 -13.96 -0.28 9.42
N GLU A 305 -13.74 0.62 8.45
CA GLU A 305 -14.23 0.45 7.08
C GLU A 305 -13.69 -0.83 6.43
N TRP A 306 -12.41 -1.15 6.69
CA TRP A 306 -11.80 -2.37 6.21
C TRP A 306 -12.42 -3.61 6.86
N LEU A 307 -12.61 -3.59 8.17
CA LEU A 307 -13.24 -4.69 8.90
C LEU A 307 -14.68 -4.93 8.42
N ILE A 308 -15.49 -3.88 8.33
CA ILE A 308 -16.88 -3.97 7.84
C ILE A 308 -16.93 -4.48 6.39
N HIS A 309 -15.98 -4.07 5.54
CA HIS A 309 -15.88 -4.60 4.18
C HIS A 309 -15.68 -6.12 4.19
N LYS A 310 -14.73 -6.61 4.98
CA LYS A 310 -14.41 -8.04 5.12
C LYS A 310 -15.58 -8.84 5.68
N GLN A 311 -16.17 -8.37 6.78
CA GLN A 311 -17.33 -9.02 7.42
C GLN A 311 -18.52 -9.10 6.46
N PHE A 312 -18.83 -7.99 5.78
CA PHE A 312 -19.95 -7.95 4.84
C PHE A 312 -19.81 -8.96 3.72
N TYR A 313 -18.65 -9.01 3.05
CA TYR A 313 -18.47 -9.95 1.95
C TYR A 313 -18.35 -11.40 2.42
N TYR A 314 -17.80 -11.65 3.61
CA TYR A 314 -17.84 -12.97 4.21
C TYR A 314 -19.29 -13.43 4.44
N LEU A 315 -20.11 -12.61 5.11
CA LEU A 315 -21.55 -12.88 5.32
C LEU A 315 -22.28 -13.08 4.00
N LYS A 316 -22.07 -12.19 3.02
CA LYS A 316 -22.74 -12.23 1.72
C LYS A 316 -22.52 -13.56 0.99
N TYR A 317 -21.31 -14.11 1.04
CA TYR A 317 -20.96 -15.33 0.30
C TYR A 317 -21.11 -16.62 1.11
N LYS A 318 -20.97 -16.58 2.44
CA LYS A 318 -21.06 -17.76 3.30
C LYS A 318 -22.41 -17.91 4.00
N PHE A 319 -23.11 -16.81 4.25
CA PHE A 319 -24.37 -16.75 5.00
C PHE A 319 -25.36 -15.76 4.36
N PRO A 320 -25.74 -15.96 3.08
CA PRO A 320 -26.55 -14.98 2.34
C PRO A 320 -27.91 -14.69 2.99
N ASP A 321 -28.53 -15.68 3.65
CA ASP A 321 -29.88 -15.56 4.24
C ASP A 321 -29.98 -14.57 5.39
N ILE A 322 -28.87 -14.37 6.12
CA ILE A 322 -28.78 -13.46 7.28
C ILE A 322 -27.93 -12.24 6.98
N CYS A 323 -27.37 -12.13 5.78
CA CYS A 323 -26.52 -11.01 5.40
C CYS A 323 -27.35 -9.72 5.31
N PRO A 324 -26.91 -8.61 5.92
CA PRO A 324 -27.55 -7.31 5.71
C PRO A 324 -27.62 -6.95 4.23
N ARG A 325 -28.64 -6.18 3.84
CA ARG A 325 -28.89 -5.81 2.42
C ARG A 325 -27.74 -5.06 1.76
N SER A 326 -26.90 -4.38 2.54
CA SER A 326 -25.73 -3.66 2.03
C SER A 326 -24.65 -3.51 3.10
N ARG A 327 -23.43 -3.22 2.65
CA ARG A 327 -22.31 -2.88 3.54
C ARG A 327 -22.64 -1.69 4.46
N ASN A 328 -23.39 -0.70 3.96
CA ASN A 328 -23.82 0.44 4.77
C ASN A 328 -24.88 0.06 5.82
N ALA A 329 -25.71 -0.96 5.55
CA ALA A 329 -26.63 -1.49 6.54
C ALA A 329 -25.85 -2.15 7.68
N LEU A 330 -24.87 -3.02 7.36
CA LEU A 330 -23.99 -3.62 8.38
C LEU A 330 -23.24 -2.55 9.19
N LYS A 331 -22.70 -1.52 8.52
CA LYS A 331 -22.02 -0.38 9.18
C LYS A 331 -22.95 0.36 10.16
N THR A 332 -24.21 0.55 9.79
CA THR A 332 -25.20 1.19 10.66
C THR A 332 -25.42 0.37 11.93
N LEU A 333 -25.53 -0.95 11.81
CA LEU A 333 -25.67 -1.85 12.97
C LEU A 333 -24.43 -1.77 13.89
N TYR A 334 -23.23 -1.78 13.30
CA TYR A 334 -21.98 -1.59 14.05
C TYR A 334 -21.97 -0.28 14.84
N THR A 335 -22.32 0.83 14.18
CA THR A 335 -22.25 2.18 14.78
C THR A 335 -23.26 2.36 15.91
N ARG A 336 -24.39 1.63 15.87
CA ARG A 336 -25.41 1.63 16.91
C ARG A 336 -25.12 0.66 18.05
N ASN A 337 -24.04 -0.12 17.96
CA ASN A 337 -23.76 -1.23 18.88
C ASN A 337 -24.97 -2.17 19.04
N ASP A 338 -25.58 -2.52 17.90
CA ASP A 338 -26.82 -3.29 17.85
C ASP A 338 -26.60 -4.76 18.26
N GLU A 339 -27.55 -5.36 18.99
CA GLU A 339 -27.49 -6.79 19.34
C GLU A 339 -27.44 -7.69 18.09
N GLU A 340 -28.10 -7.27 17.01
CA GLU A 340 -28.07 -7.96 15.73
C GLU A 340 -26.66 -8.01 15.16
N TYR A 341 -25.90 -6.90 15.25
CA TYR A 341 -24.50 -6.89 14.83
C TYR A 341 -23.68 -7.90 15.62
N LEU A 342 -23.83 -7.94 16.95
CA LEU A 342 -23.09 -8.89 17.80
C LEU A 342 -23.41 -10.35 17.44
N LYS A 343 -24.67 -10.67 17.14
CA LYS A 343 -25.09 -11.99 16.65
C LYS A 343 -24.47 -12.33 15.29
N LEU A 344 -24.38 -11.37 14.38
CA LEU A 344 -23.77 -11.57 13.07
C LEU A 344 -22.25 -11.77 13.14
N ILE A 345 -21.56 -11.09 14.05
CA ILE A 345 -20.10 -11.20 14.16
C ILE A 345 -19.67 -12.46 14.92
N SER A 346 -20.47 -12.94 15.88
CA SER A 346 -20.14 -14.14 16.67
C SER A 346 -20.04 -15.41 15.85
N ILE A 347 -20.72 -15.48 14.69
CA ILE A 347 -20.64 -16.61 13.76
C ILE A 347 -19.46 -16.52 12.78
N LEU A 348 -18.79 -15.36 12.71
CA LEU A 348 -17.64 -15.19 11.83
C LEU A 348 -16.38 -15.79 12.44
N PRO A 349 -15.39 -16.20 11.61
CA PRO A 349 -14.09 -16.61 12.11
C PRO A 349 -13.39 -15.49 12.90
N SER A 350 -12.49 -15.86 13.80
CA SER A 350 -11.87 -14.93 14.78
C SER A 350 -11.14 -13.74 14.13
N ASN A 351 -10.58 -13.90 12.93
CA ASN A 351 -9.93 -12.82 12.17
C ASN A 351 -10.89 -11.74 11.64
N TYR A 352 -12.21 -11.95 11.77
CA TYR A 352 -13.27 -10.99 11.41
C TYR A 352 -13.97 -10.40 12.64
N GLN A 353 -13.66 -10.89 13.84
CA GLN A 353 -14.23 -10.38 15.08
C GLN A 353 -13.45 -9.14 15.52
N VAL A 354 -14.16 -8.12 16.03
CA VAL A 354 -13.51 -6.96 16.66
C VAL A 354 -12.84 -7.49 17.93
N ILE A 355 -11.54 -7.29 18.07
CA ILE A 355 -10.90 -7.42 19.39
C ILE A 355 -11.38 -6.21 20.19
N ILE A 356 -12.38 -6.43 21.05
CA ILE A 356 -12.92 -5.41 21.96
C ILE A 356 -11.88 -5.09 23.03
#